data_AF-A0A285FS77-F1
#
_entry.id   AF-A0A285FS77-F1
#
_cell.length_a   1.000
_cell.length_b   1.000
_cell.length_c   1.000
_cell.angle_alpha   90.00
_cell.angle_beta   90.00
_cell.angle_gamma   90.00
#
_symmetry.space_group_name_H-M   'P 1'
#
loop_
_entity.id
_entity.type
_entity.pdbx_description
1 polymer ?
#
loop_
_entity_poly.entity_id
_entity_poly.type
_entity_poly.pdbx_seq_one_letter_code
_entity_poly.pdbx_strand_id
1 'polypeptide(L)'
;METFGVLARRLRGTRSLREAARAAHLDPGHLSRIERDLRPPTVAVALALDTLYGTENRLTALAEAEADLSPAARRLMALFGPLTYRSERTAFTSAGRT
;
A
#
# COMPACT_ATOMS: atom_id res chain seq x y z
N MET A 1 3.17 -12.01 -5.17
CA MET A 1 2.26 -11.18 -4.37
C MET A 1 2.16 -9.83 -5.05
N GLU A 2 0.96 -9.30 -5.25
CA GLU A 2 0.75 -7.99 -5.88
C GLU A 2 0.87 -6.89 -4.81
N THR A 3 1.69 -5.86 -5.05
CA THR A 3 1.84 -4.70 -4.16
C THR A 3 0.79 -3.63 -4.46
N PHE A 4 0.59 -2.68 -3.54
CA PHE A 4 -0.34 -1.56 -3.76
C PHE A 4 0.00 -0.80 -5.04
N GLY A 5 1.25 -0.40 -5.25
CA GLY A 5 1.67 0.40 -6.39
C GLY A 5 1.47 -0.33 -7.72
N VAL A 6 1.78 -1.63 -7.76
CA VAL A 6 1.56 -2.48 -8.94
C VAL A 6 0.06 -2.59 -9.26
N LEU A 7 -0.78 -2.84 -8.26
CA LEU A 7 -2.24 -2.91 -8.46
C LEU A 7 -2.79 -1.58 -8.95
N ALA A 8 -2.44 -0.47 -8.28
CA ALA A 8 -2.91 0.87 -8.63
C ALA A 8 -2.52 1.25 -10.08
N ARG A 9 -1.28 0.95 -10.48
CA ARG A 9 -0.81 1.17 -11.86
C ARG A 9 -1.56 0.32 -12.88
N ARG A 10 -1.84 -0.95 -12.55
CA ARG A 10 -2.63 -1.84 -13.41
C ARG A 10 -4.06 -1.31 -13.58
N LEU A 11 -4.70 -0.87 -12.50
CA LEU A 11 -6.07 -0.34 -12.49
C LEU A 11 -6.19 1.00 -13.21
N ARG A 12 -5.15 1.84 -13.16
CA ARG A 12 -5.09 3.06 -13.97
C ARG A 12 -5.19 2.76 -15.47
N GLY A 13 -4.65 1.62 -15.91
CA GLY A 13 -4.74 1.14 -17.29
C GLY A 13 -4.13 2.15 -18.26
N THR A 14 -4.92 2.58 -19.25
CA THR A 14 -4.52 3.55 -20.28
C THR A 14 -4.68 5.01 -19.84
N ARG A 15 -5.33 5.30 -18.71
CA ARG A 15 -5.48 6.69 -18.22
C ARG A 15 -4.10 7.27 -17.94
N SER A 16 -3.88 8.52 -18.31
CA SER A 16 -2.62 9.18 -17.96
C SER A 16 -2.52 9.35 -16.44
N LEU A 17 -1.29 9.38 -15.93
CA LEU A 17 -1.04 9.59 -14.50
C LEU A 17 -1.61 10.93 -14.00
N ARG A 18 -1.58 11.97 -14.84
CA ARG A 18 -2.13 13.30 -14.49
C ARG A 18 -3.65 13.28 -14.41
N GLU A 19 -4.32 12.59 -15.34
CA GLU A 19 -5.78 12.46 -15.30
C GLU A 19 -6.24 11.69 -14.07
N ALA A 20 -5.60 10.56 -13.77
CA ALA A 20 -5.92 9.76 -12.58
C ALA A 20 -5.67 10.54 -11.28
N ALA A 21 -4.53 11.23 -11.20
CA ALA A 21 -4.21 12.06 -10.04
C ALA A 21 -5.26 13.18 -9.85
N ARG A 22 -5.62 13.89 -10.92
CA ARG A 22 -6.65 14.94 -10.86
C ARG A 22 -8.01 14.39 -10.43
N ALA A 23 -8.43 13.25 -10.97
CA ALA A 23 -9.72 12.64 -10.66
C ALA A 23 -9.80 12.13 -9.21
N ALA A 24 -8.67 11.71 -8.63
CA ALA A 24 -8.56 11.32 -7.22
C ALA A 24 -8.17 12.48 -6.28
N HIS A 25 -8.09 13.71 -6.78
CA HIS A 25 -7.64 14.90 -6.03
C HIS A 25 -6.24 14.77 -5.41
N LEU A 26 -5.31 14.14 -6.13
CA LEU A 26 -3.92 13.92 -5.76
C LEU A 26 -2.97 14.77 -6.62
N ASP A 27 -1.80 15.07 -6.06
CA ASP A 27 -0.67 15.54 -6.86
C ASP A 27 -0.13 14.40 -7.76
N PRO A 28 0.15 14.66 -9.06
CA PRO A 28 0.72 13.64 -9.94
C PRO A 28 2.04 13.06 -9.43
N GLY A 29 2.92 13.87 -8.84
CA GLY A 29 4.17 13.38 -8.25
C GLY A 29 3.95 12.52 -7.00
N HIS A 30 2.87 12.75 -6.26
CA HIS A 30 2.44 11.88 -5.16
C HIS A 30 1.97 10.51 -5.68
N LEU A 31 1.03 10.49 -6.65
CA LEU A 31 0.53 9.25 -7.25
C LEU A 31 1.64 8.44 -7.93
N SER A 32 2.57 9.10 -8.63
CA SER A 32 3.73 8.46 -9.26
C SER A 32 4.61 7.71 -8.27
N ARG A 33 4.87 8.29 -7.10
CA ARG A 33 5.67 7.62 -6.06
C ARG A 33 4.94 6.44 -5.45
N ILE A 34 3.62 6.52 -5.31
CA ILE A 34 2.80 5.41 -4.82
C ILE A 34 2.79 4.26 -5.84
N GLU A 35 2.54 4.53 -7.12
CA GLU A 35 2.54 3.49 -8.18
C GLU A 35 3.89 2.79 -8.39
N ARG A 36 4.97 3.39 -7.87
CA ARG A 36 6.33 2.85 -7.92
C ARG A 36 6.78 2.25 -6.59
N ASP A 37 5.87 2.13 -5.61
CA ASP A 37 6.16 1.67 -4.25
C ASP A 37 7.28 2.48 -3.54
N LEU A 38 7.52 3.72 -3.98
CA LEU A 38 8.51 4.63 -3.38
C LEU A 38 7.93 5.42 -2.21
N ARG A 39 6.61 5.42 -2.06
CA ARG A 39 5.90 6.02 -0.94
C ARG A 39 4.73 5.14 -0.55
N PRO A 40 4.58 4.78 0.75
CA PRO A 40 3.43 4.02 1.19
C PRO A 40 2.14 4.85 1.02
N PRO A 41 1.04 4.22 0.59
CA PRO A 41 -0.27 4.86 0.52
C PRO A 41 -0.81 5.14 1.93
N THR A 42 -1.69 6.13 2.04
CA THR A 42 -2.57 6.25 3.20
C THR A 42 -3.91 5.58 2.89
N VAL A 43 -4.67 5.20 3.92
CA VAL A 43 -6.03 4.67 3.76
C VAL A 43 -6.92 5.66 2.98
N ALA A 44 -6.80 6.96 3.24
CA ALA A 44 -7.54 7.99 2.50
C ALA A 44 -7.21 8.02 1.00
N VAL A 45 -5.93 7.88 0.64
CA VAL A 45 -5.52 7.79 -0.77
C VAL A 45 -6.04 6.50 -1.41
N ALA A 46 -6.00 5.39 -0.68
CA ALA A 46 -6.51 4.12 -1.15
C ALA A 46 -8.02 4.18 -1.45
N LEU A 47 -8.82 4.77 -0.55
CA LEU A 47 -10.26 4.98 -0.76
C LEU A 47 -10.57 5.86 -1.97
N ALA A 48 -9.80 6.95 -2.17
CA ALA A 48 -9.98 7.82 -3.32
C ALA A 48 -9.71 7.08 -4.64
N LEU A 49 -8.69 6.22 -4.66
CA LEU A 49 -8.37 5.39 -5.82
C LEU A 49 -9.37 4.23 -6.01
N ASP A 50 -9.85 3.61 -4.94
CA ASP A 50 -10.91 2.59 -5.01
C ASP A 50 -12.20 3.18 -5.61
N THR A 51 -12.55 4.41 -5.23
CA THR A 51 -13.69 5.14 -5.79
C THR A 51 -13.48 5.43 -7.27
N LEU A 52 -12.28 5.89 -7.65
CA LEU A 52 -11.94 6.20 -9.04
C LEU A 52 -11.93 4.96 -9.95
N TYR A 53 -11.40 3.85 -9.45
CA TYR A 53 -11.19 2.63 -10.23
C TYR A 53 -12.32 1.61 -10.09
N GLY A 54 -13.26 1.81 -9.16
CA GLY A 54 -14.38 0.91 -8.92
C GLY A 54 -13.93 -0.44 -8.37
N THR A 55 -12.99 -0.45 -7.43
CA THR A 55 -12.33 -1.68 -6.96
C THR A 55 -12.80 -2.20 -5.61
N GLU A 56 -13.95 -1.74 -5.12
CA GLU A 56 -14.61 -2.31 -3.93
C GLU A 56 -13.66 -2.51 -2.74
N ASN A 57 -12.90 -1.47 -2.39
CA ASN A 57 -11.95 -1.45 -1.27
C ASN A 57 -10.71 -2.35 -1.40
N ARG A 58 -10.39 -2.87 -2.59
CA ARG A 58 -9.19 -3.72 -2.78
C ARG A 58 -7.89 -2.97 -2.51
N LEU A 59 -7.79 -1.70 -2.90
CA LEU A 59 -6.61 -0.88 -2.58
C LEU A 59 -6.58 -0.54 -1.08
N THR A 60 -7.74 -0.26 -0.49
CA THR A 60 -7.88 0.04 0.93
C THR A 60 -7.41 -1.12 1.80
N ALA A 61 -7.80 -2.36 1.49
CA ALA A 61 -7.35 -3.55 2.21
C ALA A 61 -5.82 -3.72 2.17
N LEU A 62 -5.16 -3.39 1.04
CA LEU A 62 -3.71 -3.42 0.94
C LEU A 62 -3.05 -2.31 1.77
N ALA A 63 -3.62 -1.11 1.77
CA ALA A 63 -3.10 0.01 2.55
C ALA A 63 -3.22 -0.23 4.07
N GLU A 64 -4.29 -0.89 4.53
CA GLU A 64 -4.45 -1.30 5.93
C GLU A 64 -3.43 -2.37 6.32
N ALA A 65 -3.24 -3.39 5.47
CA ALA A 65 -2.22 -4.41 5.69
C ALA A 65 -0.79 -3.83 5.76
N GLU A 66 -0.50 -2.78 4.97
CA GLU A 66 0.77 -2.06 5.04
C GLU A 66 0.90 -1.13 6.27
N ALA A 67 -0.22 -0.58 6.75
CA ALA A 67 -0.24 0.27 7.94
C ALA A 67 0.09 -0.53 9.21
N ASP A 68 -0.37 -1.78 9.27
CA ASP A 68 -0.11 -2.73 10.36
C ASP A 68 1.36 -3.19 10.43
N LEU A 69 2.14 -2.98 9.36
CA LEU A 69 3.57 -3.26 9.38
C LEU A 69 4.31 -2.26 10.27
N SER A 70 5.15 -2.79 11.16
CA SER A 70 6.07 -1.96 11.95
C SER A 70 6.91 -1.04 11.05
N PRO A 71 7.31 0.16 11.51
CA PRO A 71 8.15 1.06 10.72
C PRO A 71 9.47 0.42 10.24
N ALA A 72 10.02 -0.52 11.03
CA ALA A 72 11.20 -1.28 10.65
C ALA A 72 10.93 -2.25 9.49
N ALA A 73 9.83 -3.00 9.54
CA ALA A 73 9.40 -3.90 8.46
C ALA A 73 9.14 -3.12 7.16
N ARG A 74 8.52 -1.94 7.24
CA ARG A 74 8.34 -1.04 6.09
C ARG A 74 9.65 -0.58 5.47
N ARG A 75 10.64 -0.20 6.28
CA ARG A 75 11.99 0.17 5.79
C ARG A 75 12.68 -1.01 5.11
N LEU A 76 12.60 -2.21 5.67
CA LEU A 76 13.19 -3.41 5.08
C LEU A 76 12.54 -3.74 3.73
N MET A 77 11.21 -3.67 3.64
CA MET A 77 10.50 -3.89 2.36
C MET A 77 10.84 -2.85 1.29
N ALA A 78 11.05 -1.57 1.68
CA ALA A 78 11.43 -0.52 0.74
C ALA A 78 12.88 -0.63 0.23
N LEU A 79 13.80 -1.17 1.05
CA LEU A 79 15.22 -1.31 0.70
C LEU A 79 15.53 -2.59 -0.07
N PHE A 80 14.82 -3.68 0.21
CA PHE A 80 15.14 -5.02 -0.30
C PHE A 80 14.03 -5.62 -1.19
N GLY A 81 12.92 -4.91 -1.39
CA GLY A 81 11.73 -5.45 -2.06
C GLY A 81 10.95 -6.43 -1.16
N PRO A 82 9.83 -7.00 -1.65
CA PRO A 82 8.94 -7.86 -0.84
C PRO A 82 9.51 -9.24 -0.46
N LEU A 83 10.78 -9.53 -0.74
CA LEU A 83 11.42 -10.77 -0.31
C LEU A 83 12.19 -10.54 1.00
N THR A 84 11.67 -11.12 2.10
CA THR A 84 12.34 -11.56 3.35
C THR A 84 11.77 -11.10 4.69
N TYR A 85 10.63 -10.38 4.78
CA TYR A 85 10.00 -10.18 6.10
C TYR A 85 9.00 -11.28 6.46
N ARG A 86 9.50 -12.46 6.85
CA ARG A 86 8.71 -13.44 7.61
C ARG A 86 8.66 -12.95 9.06
N SER A 87 7.58 -12.24 9.40
CA SER A 87 7.30 -11.82 10.77
C SER A 87 7.12 -13.05 11.67
N GLU A 88 8.12 -13.39 12.47
CA GLU A 88 7.99 -14.38 13.56
C GLU A 88 7.21 -13.79 14.76
N ARG A 89 6.02 -13.23 14.51
CA ARG A 89 5.10 -12.85 15.60
C ARG A 89 3.96 -13.85 15.71
N THR A 90 4.31 -15.08 16.07
CA THR A 90 3.33 -16.03 16.66
C THR A 90 4.03 -16.93 17.70
N ALA A 91 4.67 -16.35 18.72
CA ALA A 91 4.99 -17.07 19.96
C ALA A 91 5.54 -16.10 21.02
N PHE A 92 4.68 -15.27 21.61
CA PHE A 92 4.90 -14.90 23.01
C PHE A 92 3.62 -15.20 23.76
N THR A 93 3.45 -16.50 24.01
CA THR A 93 2.48 -17.04 24.96
C THR A 93 2.69 -16.37 26.31
N SER A 94 1.62 -15.74 26.81
CA SER A 94 1.43 -15.41 28.21
C SER A 94 1.61 -16.66 29.08
N ALA A 95 2.68 -16.71 29.86
CA ALA A 95 2.85 -17.69 30.92
C ALA A 95 3.48 -17.01 32.14
N GLY A 96 2.82 -17.14 33.29
CA GLY A 96 3.45 -17.03 34.60
C GLY A 96 3.26 -15.72 35.38
N ARG A 97 2.07 -15.51 35.95
CA ARG A 97 1.97 -14.93 37.30
C ARG A 97 1.27 -15.94 38.19
N THR A 98 2.05 -16.60 39.02
CA THR A 98 1.63 -17.19 40.30
C THR A 98 2.09 -16.26 41.40
#